data_AF-A0AAW6UFC4-F1
#
_entry.id   AF-A0AAW6UFC4-F1
#
_cell.length_a   1.000
_cell.length_b   1.000
_cell.length_c   1.000
_cell.angle_alpha   90.00
_cell.angle_beta   90.00
_cell.angle_gamma   90.00
#
_symmetry.space_group_name_H-M   'P 1'
#
loop_
_entity.id
_entity.type
_entity.pdbx_description
1 polymer ?
#
loop_
_entity_poly.entity_id
_entity_poly.type
_entity_poly.pdbx_seq_one_letter_code
_entity_poly.pdbx_strand_id
1 'polypeptide(L)' 'MSKQMVLVARTNKVGSDSETGLGMTEDEWNQLTESEQGVIISEAIESLIDYWVQPEE' A
#
# COMPACT_ATOMS: atom_id res chain seq x y z
N MET A 1 -13.85 16.30 9.10
CA MET A 1 -13.64 15.55 7.85
C MET A 1 -12.62 14.49 8.16
N SER A 2 -12.93 13.23 7.85
CA SER A 2 -12.00 12.11 8.02
C SER A 2 -10.92 12.17 6.94
N LYS A 3 -9.70 11.72 7.26
CA LYS A 3 -8.56 11.76 6.32
C LYS A 3 -8.72 10.68 5.26
N GLN A 4 -8.14 10.88 4.07
CA GLN A 4 -8.04 9.82 3.06
C GLN A 4 -6.88 8.89 3.40
N MET A 5 -7.07 7.59 3.18
CA MET A 5 -6.05 6.58 3.44
C MET A 5 -5.17 6.35 2.21
N VAL A 6 -3.86 6.21 2.46
CA VAL A 6 -2.86 5.80 1.48
C VAL A 6 -2.11 4.58 2.00
N LEU A 7 -1.79 3.63 1.13
CA LEU A 7 -0.84 2.58 1.41
C LEU A 7 0.55 3.06 0.98
N VAL A 8 1.53 2.94 1.87
CA VAL A 8 2.91 3.37 1.62
C VAL A 8 3.83 2.16 1.64
N ALA A 9 4.57 1.94 0.56
CA ALA A 9 5.62 0.94 0.45
C ALA A 9 7.00 1.61 0.44
N ARG A 10 7.90 1.16 1.30
CA ARG A 10 9.30 1.63 1.38
C ARG A 10 10.23 0.44 1.20
N THR A 11 11.16 0.52 0.26
CA THR A 11 12.24 -0.47 0.16
C THR A 11 13.37 -0.16 1.16
N ASN A 12 14.31 -1.09 1.33
CA ASN A 12 15.49 -0.87 2.19
C ASN A 12 16.44 0.22 1.65
N LYS A 13 16.24 0.71 0.43
CA LYS A 13 16.98 1.82 -0.16
C LYS A 13 16.37 3.14 0.29
N VAL A 14 17.18 4.00 0.91
CA VAL A 14 16.74 5.34 1.34
C VAL A 14 16.18 6.12 0.14
N GLY A 15 14.99 6.71 0.32
CA GLY A 15 14.31 7.49 -0.71
C GLY A 15 13.55 6.68 -1.76
N SER A 16 13.40 5.36 -1.54
CA SER A 16 12.62 4.47 -2.41
C SER A 16 11.24 4.20 -1.81
N ASP A 17 10.48 5.28 -1.62
CA ASP A 17 9.11 5.26 -1.12
C ASP A 17 8.13 5.40 -2.28
N SER A 18 7.04 4.63 -2.24
CA SER A 18 5.92 4.74 -3.17
C SER A 18 4.62 4.70 -2.37
N GLU A 19 3.59 5.39 -2.85
CA GLU A 19 2.28 5.44 -2.21
C GLU A 19 1.14 5.32 -3.22
N THR A 20 0.04 4.71 -2.79
CA THR A 20 -1.18 4.55 -3.58
C THR A 20 -2.40 4.87 -2.71
N GLY A 21 -3.36 5.59 -3.29
CA GLY A 21 -4.59 5.93 -2.59
C GLY A 21 -5.53 4.73 -2.51
N LEU A 22 -6.10 4.48 -1.33
CA LEU A 22 -7.04 3.38 -1.11
C LEU A 22 -8.49 3.74 -1.48
N GLY A 23 -8.75 5.00 -1.85
CA GLY A 23 -10.09 5.46 -2.22
C GLY A 23 -11.11 5.46 -1.08
N MET A 24 -10.62 5.46 0.18
CA MET A 24 -11.46 5.42 1.38
C MET A 24 -10.91 6.32 2.49
N THR A 25 -11.79 6.66 3.42
CA THR A 25 -11.51 7.48 4.59
C THR A 25 -10.95 6.67 5.76
N GLU A 26 -10.32 7.37 6.70
CA GLU A 26 -9.84 6.82 7.98
C GLU A 26 -11.00 6.23 8.81
N ASP A 27 -12.19 6.84 8.75
CA ASP A 27 -13.38 6.34 9.46
C ASP A 27 -13.86 5.01 8.87
N GLU A 28 -13.89 4.89 7.54
CA GLU A 28 -14.23 3.65 6.83
C GLU A 28 -13.19 2.55 7.11
N TRP A 29 -11.90 2.90 7.08
CA TRP A 29 -10.81 1.96 7.39
C TRP A 29 -10.92 1.37 8.79
N ASN A 30 -11.26 2.20 9.79
CA ASN A 30 -11.37 1.80 11.19
C ASN A 30 -12.60 0.92 11.48
N GLN A 31 -13.55 0.81 10.56
CA GLN A 31 -14.70 -0.09 10.68
C GLN A 31 -14.40 -1.51 10.17
N LEU A 32 -13.31 -1.68 9.42
CA LEU A 32 -12.91 -2.97 8.86
C LEU A 32 -12.22 -3.86 9.89
N THR A 33 -12.42 -5.15 9.74
CA THR A 33 -11.62 -6.17 10.44
C THR A 33 -10.20 -6.24 9.89
N GLU A 34 -9.27 -6.79 10.67
CA GLU A 34 -7.89 -7.03 10.21
C GLU A 34 -7.85 -7.89 8.93
N SER A 35 -8.77 -8.86 8.78
CA SER A 35 -8.87 -9.68 7.57
C SER A 35 -9.29 -8.88 6.34
N GLU A 36 -10.26 -7.98 6.46
CA GLU A 36 -10.71 -7.13 5.35
C GLU A 36 -9.63 -6.12 4.96
N GLN A 37 -8.97 -5.52 5.94
CA GLN A 37 -7.81 -4.65 5.72
C GLN A 37 -6.69 -5.41 4.98
N GLY A 38 -6.43 -6.67 5.35
CA GLY A 38 -5.43 -7.52 4.71
C GLY A 38 -5.71 -7.78 3.23
N VAL A 39 -6.97 -7.99 2.85
CA VAL A 39 -7.37 -8.15 1.43
C VAL A 39 -7.09 -6.86 0.66
N ILE A 40 -7.54 -5.71 1.17
CA ILE A 40 -7.34 -4.41 0.51
C ILE A 40 -5.85 -4.10 0.34
N ILE A 41 -5.03 -4.34 1.38
CA ILE A 41 -3.57 -4.13 1.30
C ILE A 41 -2.97 -5.05 0.23
N SER A 42 -3.39 -6.31 0.17
CA SER A 42 -2.85 -7.29 -0.79
C SER A 42 -3.21 -6.93 -2.23
N GLU A 43 -4.38 -6.38 -2.48
CA GLU A 43 -4.76 -5.89 -3.81
C GLU A 43 -4.01 -4.60 -4.17
N ALA A 44 -3.84 -3.68 -3.22
CA ALA A 44 -3.18 -2.40 -3.45
C ALA A 44 -1.66 -2.53 -3.63
N ILE A 45 -1.00 -3.49 -2.96
CA ILE A 45 0.46 -3.66 -3.02
C ILE A 45 0.95 -4.04 -4.43
N GLU A 46 0.12 -4.74 -5.21
CA GLU A 46 0.42 -5.08 -6.61
C GLU A 46 0.58 -3.82 -7.48
N SER A 47 -0.06 -2.70 -7.11
CA SER A 47 0.12 -1.41 -7.80
C SER A 47 1.37 -0.64 -7.36
N LEU A 48 1.98 -1.03 -6.23
CA LEU A 48 3.11 -0.33 -5.62
C LEU A 48 4.46 -0.98 -5.92
N ILE A 49 4.49 -2.30 -6.10
CA ILE A 49 5.73 -3.07 -6.12
C ILE A 49 5.71 -4.04 -7.29
N ASP A 50 6.49 -3.71 -8.32
CA ASP A 50 6.97 -4.69 -9.30
C ASP A 50 8.38 -5.13 -8.91
N TYR A 51 8.62 -6.44 -8.83
CA TYR A 51 9.94 -7.01 -8.62
C TYR A 51 10.22 -8.11 -9.63
N TRP A 52 11.43 -8.12 -10.17
CA TRP A 52 11.91 -9.13 -11.10
C TRP A 52 13.40 -9.38 -10.87
N VAL A 53 13.88 -10.52 -11.36
CA VAL A 53 15.31 -10.86 -11.36
C VAL A 53 15.88 -10.52 -12.73
N GLN A 54 17.03 -9.86 -12.76
CA GLN A 54 17.79 -9.56 -13.99
C GLN A 54 19.27 -9.91 -13.82
N PRO A 55 20.04 -10.15 -14.90
CA PRO A 55 21.50 -10.32 -14.82
C PRO A 55 22.19 -9.09 -14.20
N GLU A 56 23.36 -9.30 -13.58
CA GLU A 56 24.24 -8.19 -13.18
C GLU A 56 24.80 -7.49 -14.43
N GLU A 57 24.84 -6.14 -14.40
CA GLU A 57 25.50 -5.31 -15.42
C GLU A 57 27.02 -5.26 -15.23
#